data_AF-A0A2M8NWQ9-F1
#
_entry.id   AF-A0A2M8NWQ9-F1
#
_cell.length_a   1.000
_cell.length_b   1.000
_cell.length_c   1.000
_cell.angle_alpha   90.00
_cell.angle_beta   90.00
_cell.angle_gamma   90.00
#
_symmetry.space_group_name_H-M   'P 1'
#
loop_
_entity.id
_entity.type
_entity.pdbx_description
1 polymer ?
#
loop_
_entity_poly.entity_id
_entity_poly.type
_entity_poly.pdbx_seq_one_letter_code
_entity_poly.pdbx_strand_id
1 'polypeptide(L)'
;MTDLTPDEIHYCQVHPDIETELRCNKCERYMCAKCAVNTPVGYRCRECVRQVENQFFSATSNDLFVTFAVGAGLCIIGGVVASLVNFILFNFFIGIVWAGLVSEAILRATNRRRGRHSGEIAVAGVIIGAFIGAGGYALNSYERIYGNIIALARQANIDPATQPWYVPMGDFLLSNIFSIGLLIFVGIVAVTVYSRMKS
;
A
#
# COMPACT_ATOMS: atom_id res chain seq x y z
N MET A 1 50.46 39.98 -13.81
CA MET A 1 50.43 38.90 -14.82
C MET A 1 49.08 38.23 -14.71
N THR A 2 48.09 38.73 -15.43
CA THR A 2 46.79 38.08 -15.60
C THR A 2 46.79 37.59 -17.04
N ASP A 3 47.25 36.35 -17.22
CA ASP A 3 47.06 35.63 -18.48
C ASP A 3 45.57 35.30 -18.60
N LEU A 4 44.83 36.14 -19.32
CA LEU A 4 43.47 35.83 -19.74
C LEU A 4 43.58 34.91 -20.96
N THR A 5 43.62 33.61 -20.71
CA THR A 5 43.32 32.61 -21.75
C THR A 5 41.90 32.85 -22.24
N PRO A 6 41.58 32.67 -23.54
CA PRO A 6 40.23 32.86 -24.05
C PRO A 6 39.27 32.02 -23.22
N ASP A 7 38.20 32.62 -22.71
CA ASP A 7 37.14 31.92 -21.96
C ASP A 7 36.84 30.60 -22.65
N GLU A 8 37.18 29.50 -22.00
CA GLU A 8 36.85 28.17 -22.50
C GLU A 8 35.34 28.05 -22.34
N ILE A 9 34.61 28.39 -23.40
CA ILE A 9 33.15 28.40 -23.38
C ILE A 9 32.69 26.98 -23.08
N HIS A 10 32.14 26.79 -21.89
CA HIS A 10 31.67 25.50 -21.44
C HIS A 10 30.18 25.35 -21.76
N TYR A 11 29.81 24.17 -22.21
CA TYR A 11 28.43 23.84 -22.54
C TYR A 11 27.83 22.86 -21.54
N CYS A 12 26.52 22.93 -21.38
CA CYS A 12 25.80 21.98 -20.53
C CYS A 12 25.92 20.57 -21.13
N GLN A 13 26.38 19.58 -20.36
CA GLN A 13 26.52 18.20 -20.85
C GLN A 13 25.21 17.56 -21.33
N VAL A 14 24.06 18.06 -20.87
CA VAL A 14 22.73 17.59 -21.30
C VAL A 14 22.18 18.43 -22.47
N HIS A 15 22.59 19.69 -22.57
CA HIS A 15 22.12 20.64 -23.57
C HIS A 15 23.35 21.31 -24.20
N PRO A 16 23.96 20.70 -25.23
CA PRO A 16 25.18 21.22 -25.85
C PRO A 16 25.01 22.62 -26.45
N ASP A 17 23.77 23.04 -26.73
CA ASP A 17 23.47 24.33 -27.35
C ASP A 17 23.45 25.51 -26.35
N ILE A 18 23.68 25.25 -25.06
CA ILE A 18 23.58 26.26 -23.99
C ILE A 18 24.93 26.42 -23.30
N GLU A 19 25.50 27.61 -23.45
CA GLU A 19 26.70 28.06 -22.75
C GLU A 19 26.42 28.22 -21.25
N THR A 20 27.33 27.73 -20.42
CA THR A 20 27.13 27.72 -18.97
C THR A 20 28.42 27.67 -18.17
N GLU A 21 28.48 28.48 -17.12
CA GLU A 21 29.57 28.45 -16.13
C GLU A 21 29.20 27.70 -14.85
N LEU A 22 27.93 27.30 -14.72
CA LEU A 22 27.39 26.61 -13.55
C LEU A 22 27.94 25.19 -13.47
N ARG A 23 28.52 24.83 -12.32
CA ARG A 23 29.10 23.51 -12.05
C ARG A 23 28.45 22.82 -10.85
N CYS A 24 28.43 21.49 -10.87
CA CYS A 24 27.91 20.72 -9.74
C CYS A 24 28.89 20.77 -8.56
N ASN A 25 28.40 21.04 -7.35
CA ASN A 25 29.25 20.99 -6.15
C ASN A 25 29.80 19.59 -5.77
N LYS A 26 29.32 18.51 -6.41
CA LYS A 26 29.72 17.13 -6.10
C LYS A 26 30.55 16.48 -7.21
N CYS A 27 30.12 16.61 -8.46
CA CYS A 27 30.79 15.98 -9.61
C CYS A 27 31.42 16.98 -10.58
N GLU A 28 31.40 18.28 -10.26
CA GLU A 28 32.01 19.39 -11.02
C GLU A 28 31.55 19.54 -12.49
N ARG A 29 30.59 18.70 -12.93
CA ARG A 29 30.01 18.76 -14.27
C ARG A 29 29.31 20.10 -14.54
N TYR A 30 29.58 20.67 -15.71
CA TYR A 30 28.89 21.85 -16.24
C TYR A 30 27.42 21.55 -16.54
N MET A 31 26.52 22.44 -16.09
CA MET A 31 25.08 22.30 -16.27
C MET A 31 24.40 23.65 -16.44
N CYS A 32 23.41 23.73 -17.33
CA CYS A 32 22.60 24.94 -17.45
C CYS A 32 21.68 25.13 -16.23
N ALA A 33 21.14 26.34 -16.05
CA ALA A 33 20.19 26.66 -14.98
C ALA A 33 18.93 25.77 -14.98
N LYS A 34 18.51 25.23 -16.14
CA LYS A 34 17.38 24.26 -16.25
C LYS A 34 17.72 22.87 -15.66
N CYS A 35 18.99 22.50 -15.69
CA CYS A 35 19.50 21.22 -15.19
C CYS A 35 19.93 21.28 -13.71
N ALA A 36 20.14 22.49 -13.18
CA ALA A 36 20.52 22.72 -11.80
C ALA A 36 19.35 22.46 -10.85
N VAL A 37 19.60 21.69 -9.79
CA VAL A 37 18.68 21.47 -8.68
C VAL A 37 19.22 22.24 -7.48
N ASN A 38 18.40 23.11 -6.90
CA ASN A 38 18.77 23.84 -5.69
C ASN A 38 18.77 22.88 -4.49
N THR A 39 19.88 22.83 -3.77
CA THR A 39 20.04 22.08 -2.53
C THR A 39 20.54 23.02 -1.43
N PRO A 40 20.41 22.67 -0.13
CA PRO A 40 20.83 23.55 0.97
C PRO A 40 22.30 23.99 0.92
N VAL A 41 23.14 23.25 0.18
CA VAL A 41 24.59 23.46 0.03
C VAL A 41 24.95 24.04 -1.35
N GLY A 42 23.97 24.56 -2.09
CA GLY A 42 24.13 25.12 -3.45
C GLY A 42 23.53 24.25 -4.55
N TYR A 43 24.02 24.39 -5.78
CA TYR A 43 23.47 23.70 -6.94
C TYR A 43 24.07 22.31 -7.17
N ARG A 44 23.19 21.32 -7.41
CA ARG A 44 23.57 19.95 -7.80
C ARG A 44 22.94 19.55 -9.12
N CYS A 45 23.63 18.67 -9.85
CA CYS A 45 23.08 18.07 -11.06
C CYS A 45 22.02 17.02 -10.69
N ARG A 46 21.03 16.83 -11.57
CA ARG A 46 19.95 15.85 -11.39
C ARG A 46 20.46 14.42 -11.16
N GLU A 47 21.59 14.07 -11.75
CA GLU A 47 22.20 12.74 -11.60
C GLU A 47 22.72 12.51 -10.18
N CYS A 48 23.45 13.48 -9.63
CA CYS A 48 23.94 13.42 -8.24
C CYS A 48 22.78 13.42 -7.24
N VAL A 49 21.69 14.15 -7.53
CA VAL A 49 20.48 14.13 -6.68
C VAL A 49 19.80 12.76 -6.75
N ARG A 50 19.60 12.21 -7.96
CA ARG A 50 19.03 10.87 -8.15
C ARG A 50 19.86 9.78 -7.49
N GLN A 51 21.18 9.88 -7.51
CA GLN A 51 22.05 8.88 -6.89
C GLN A 51 21.92 8.86 -5.36
N VAL A 52 21.74 10.04 -4.75
CA VAL A 52 21.42 10.16 -3.33
C VAL A 52 20.01 9.63 -3.06
N GLU A 53 19.03 9.97 -3.88
CA GLU A 53 17.65 9.46 -3.80
C GLU A 53 17.60 7.92 -3.87
N ASN A 54 18.33 7.31 -4.81
CA ASN A 54 18.43 5.85 -4.96
C ASN A 54 19.12 5.16 -3.76
N GLN A 55 20.00 5.86 -3.04
CA GLN A 55 20.62 5.33 -1.84
C GLN A 55 19.63 5.24 -0.67
N PHE A 56 18.61 6.11 -0.65
CA PHE A 56 17.52 6.07 0.32
C PHE A 56 16.36 5.14 -0.11
N PHE A 57 16.14 4.97 -1.42
CA PHE A 57 15.13 4.06 -1.98
C PHE A 57 15.77 2.76 -2.49
N SER A 58 16.29 1.94 -1.58
CA SER A 58 16.87 0.63 -1.88
C SER A 58 15.86 -0.52 -1.82
N ALA A 59 14.56 -0.22 -2.03
CA ALA A 59 13.53 -1.25 -2.03
C ALA A 59 13.71 -2.14 -3.27
N THR A 60 14.12 -3.38 -3.02
CA THR A 60 14.20 -4.41 -4.07
C THR A 60 12.77 -4.86 -4.42
N SER A 61 12.53 -5.37 -5.63
CA SER A 61 11.21 -5.91 -6.02
C SER A 61 10.70 -6.98 -5.03
N ASN A 62 11.61 -7.72 -4.40
CA ASN A 62 11.31 -8.68 -3.35
C ASN A 62 10.75 -8.01 -2.08
N ASP A 63 11.24 -6.84 -1.70
CA ASP A 63 10.77 -6.10 -0.51
C ASP A 63 9.33 -5.60 -0.72
N LEU A 64 8.99 -5.21 -1.96
CA LEU A 64 7.62 -4.86 -2.36
C LEU A 64 6.69 -6.08 -2.27
N PHE A 65 7.13 -7.24 -2.75
CA PHE A 65 6.35 -8.48 -2.67
C PHE A 65 6.15 -8.93 -1.22
N VAL A 66 7.18 -8.88 -0.38
CA VAL A 66 7.09 -9.19 1.06
C VAL A 66 6.13 -8.25 1.77
N THR A 67 6.18 -6.95 1.46
CA THR A 67 5.24 -5.95 2.00
C THR A 67 3.80 -6.33 1.69
N PHE A 68 3.51 -6.68 0.43
CA PHE A 68 2.19 -7.11 0.00
C PHE A 68 1.76 -8.40 0.70
N ALA A 69 2.61 -9.43 0.68
CA ALA A 69 2.30 -10.75 1.22
C ALA A 69 2.03 -10.73 2.72
N VAL A 70 2.85 -10.01 3.50
CA VAL A 70 2.67 -9.87 4.95
C VAL A 70 1.42 -9.05 5.28
N GLY A 71 1.20 -7.94 4.56
CA GLY A 71 0.01 -7.11 4.73
C GLY A 71 -1.28 -7.88 4.42
N ALA A 72 -1.32 -8.57 3.28
CA ALA A 72 -2.45 -9.40 2.90
C ALA A 72 -2.68 -10.56 3.88
N GLY A 73 -1.62 -11.29 4.26
CA GLY A 73 -1.74 -12.43 5.17
C GLY A 73 -2.31 -12.07 6.53
N LEU A 74 -1.81 -10.99 7.15
CA LEU A 74 -2.32 -10.54 8.45
C LEU A 74 -3.73 -9.95 8.35
N CYS A 75 -4.06 -9.28 7.24
CA CYS A 75 -5.39 -8.71 7.03
C CYS A 75 -6.44 -9.75 6.65
N ILE A 76 -6.08 -10.91 6.10
CA ILE A 76 -7.01 -12.05 5.97
C ILE A 76 -7.50 -12.45 7.36
N ILE A 77 -6.58 -12.63 8.31
CA ILE A 77 -6.91 -12.95 9.70
C ILE A 77 -7.72 -11.81 10.33
N GLY A 78 -7.29 -10.57 10.13
CA GLY A 78 -8.00 -9.38 10.61
C GLY A 78 -9.44 -9.27 10.08
N GLY A 79 -9.66 -9.59 8.80
CA GLY A 79 -10.99 -9.58 8.17
C GLY A 79 -11.93 -10.62 8.78
N VAL A 80 -11.44 -11.84 9.01
CA VAL A 80 -12.22 -12.89 9.71
C VAL A 80 -12.59 -12.45 11.13
N VAL A 81 -11.63 -11.90 11.87
CA VAL A 81 -11.86 -11.40 13.25
C VAL A 81 -12.86 -10.24 13.26
N ALA A 82 -12.75 -9.31 12.30
CA ALA A 82 -13.66 -8.17 12.18
C ALA A 82 -15.09 -8.61 11.81
N SER A 83 -15.24 -9.69 11.03
CA SER A 83 -16.54 -10.27 10.67
C SER A 83 -17.18 -11.08 11.80
N LEU A 84 -16.40 -11.56 12.78
CA LEU A 84 -16.91 -12.21 13.98
C LEU A 84 -17.55 -11.21 14.96
N VAL A 85 -16.97 -10.01 15.06
CA VAL A 85 -17.39 -8.99 16.02
C VAL A 85 -18.24 -7.94 15.31
N ASN A 86 -19.56 -8.17 15.25
CA ASN A 86 -20.51 -7.27 14.58
C ASN A 86 -20.79 -5.95 15.35
N PHE A 87 -19.97 -5.63 16.36
CA PHE A 87 -20.14 -4.45 17.20
C PHE A 87 -19.17 -3.34 16.76
N ILE A 88 -19.73 -2.22 16.30
CA ILE A 88 -18.98 -1.11 15.70
C ILE A 88 -17.85 -0.60 16.61
N LEU A 89 -18.11 -0.43 17.91
CA LEU A 89 -17.10 0.07 18.85
C LEU A 89 -15.92 -0.90 19.02
N PHE A 90 -16.16 -2.21 19.01
CA PHE A 90 -15.07 -3.17 19.16
C PHE A 90 -14.18 -3.23 17.92
N ASN A 91 -14.76 -3.16 16.71
CA ASN A 91 -13.98 -3.10 15.47
C ASN A 91 -13.06 -1.87 15.40
N PHE A 92 -13.45 -0.76 16.03
CA PHE A 92 -12.59 0.41 16.15
C PHE A 92 -11.36 0.15 17.02
N PHE A 93 -11.54 -0.37 18.24
CA PHE A 93 -10.43 -0.67 19.14
C PHE A 93 -9.51 -1.77 18.60
N ILE A 94 -10.09 -2.83 18.04
CA ILE A 94 -9.33 -3.91 17.40
C ILE A 94 -8.54 -3.34 16.21
N GLY A 95 -9.17 -2.51 15.38
CA GLY A 95 -8.53 -1.86 14.23
C GLY A 95 -7.26 -1.10 14.58
N ILE A 96 -7.29 -0.30 15.66
CA ILE A 96 -6.11 0.47 16.10
C ILE A 96 -4.96 -0.46 16.52
N VAL A 97 -5.26 -1.48 17.33
CA VAL A 97 -4.25 -2.44 17.81
C VAL A 97 -3.69 -3.25 16.64
N TRP A 98 -4.57 -3.71 15.74
CA TRP A 98 -4.19 -4.49 14.57
C TRP A 98 -3.36 -3.69 13.58
N ALA A 99 -3.72 -2.43 13.34
CA ALA A 99 -2.96 -1.54 12.48
C ALA A 99 -1.51 -1.37 12.94
N GLY A 100 -1.30 -1.23 14.25
CA GLY A 100 0.04 -1.17 14.84
C GLY A 100 0.84 -2.43 14.58
N LEU A 101 0.23 -3.60 14.79
CA LEU A 101 0.84 -4.91 14.59
C LEU A 101 1.20 -5.15 13.13
N VAL A 102 0.27 -4.93 12.20
CA VAL A 102 0.48 -5.11 10.76
C VAL A 102 1.62 -4.21 10.28
N SER A 103 1.62 -2.94 10.68
CA SER A 103 2.67 -2.00 10.27
C SER A 103 4.05 -2.44 10.78
N GLU A 104 4.16 -2.85 12.04
CA GLU A 104 5.43 -3.29 12.62
C GLU A 104 5.90 -4.61 11.99
N ALA A 105 4.99 -5.53 11.69
CA ALA A 105 5.31 -6.79 11.02
C ALA A 105 5.88 -6.56 9.62
N ILE A 106 5.25 -5.68 8.83
CA ILE A 106 5.73 -5.30 7.50
C ILE A 106 7.13 -4.67 7.61
N LEU A 107 7.32 -3.72 8.53
CA LEU A 107 8.61 -3.03 8.72
C LEU A 107 9.72 -3.97 9.17
N ARG A 108 9.42 -4.95 10.02
CA ARG A 108 10.39 -5.98 10.42
C ARG A 108 10.73 -6.92 9.26
N ALA A 109 9.74 -7.33 8.48
CA ALA A 109 9.93 -8.22 7.34
C ALA A 109 10.78 -7.58 6.21
N THR A 110 10.66 -6.27 6.00
CA THR A 110 11.45 -5.53 5.00
C THR A 110 12.74 -4.94 5.54
N ASN A 111 13.14 -5.31 6.77
CA ASN A 111 14.31 -4.76 7.46
C ASN A 111 14.33 -3.21 7.50
N ARG A 112 13.15 -2.60 7.64
CA ARG A 112 12.90 -1.15 7.67
C ARG A 112 13.36 -0.40 6.40
N ARG A 113 13.54 -1.11 5.28
CA ARG A 113 13.84 -0.49 3.98
C ARG A 113 12.62 0.26 3.48
N ARG A 114 12.83 1.51 3.05
CA ARG A 114 11.75 2.40 2.59
C ARG A 114 11.78 2.49 1.06
N GLY A 115 10.66 2.17 0.43
CA GLY A 115 10.47 2.27 -1.01
C GLY A 115 9.55 3.42 -1.36
N ARG A 116 9.70 4.00 -2.55
CA ARG A 116 8.79 5.07 -3.02
C ARG A 116 7.34 4.59 -3.16
N HIS A 117 7.15 3.31 -3.49
CA HIS A 117 5.85 2.66 -3.68
C HIS A 117 5.45 1.69 -2.56
N SER A 118 6.23 1.56 -1.48
CA SER A 118 5.89 0.62 -0.40
C SER A 118 4.53 0.97 0.21
N GLY A 119 4.27 2.27 0.41
CA GLY A 119 2.99 2.87 0.84
C GLY A 119 1.76 2.27 0.16
N GLU A 120 1.72 2.42 -1.16
CA GLU A 120 0.59 2.02 -2.00
C GLU A 120 0.39 0.50 -2.00
N ILE A 121 1.49 -0.24 -2.01
CA ILE A 121 1.47 -1.71 -2.10
C ILE A 121 0.98 -2.36 -0.79
N ALA A 122 1.36 -1.86 0.38
CA ALA A 122 0.77 -2.43 1.60
C ALA A 122 -0.70 -2.11 1.75
N VAL A 123 -1.15 -0.92 1.32
CA VAL A 123 -2.59 -0.60 1.33
C VAL A 123 -3.35 -1.56 0.43
N ALA A 124 -2.82 -1.85 -0.77
CA ALA A 124 -3.40 -2.87 -1.64
C ALA A 124 -3.46 -4.24 -0.95
N GLY A 125 -2.39 -4.66 -0.27
CA GLY A 125 -2.37 -5.89 0.52
C GLY A 125 -3.40 -5.92 1.64
N VAL A 126 -3.51 -4.84 2.43
CA VAL A 126 -4.48 -4.71 3.54
C VAL A 126 -5.91 -4.84 3.04
N ILE A 127 -6.26 -4.11 1.98
CA ILE A 127 -7.60 -4.12 1.41
C ILE A 127 -7.92 -5.52 0.88
N ILE A 128 -7.07 -6.05 -0.02
CA ILE A 128 -7.29 -7.35 -0.64
C ILE A 128 -7.39 -8.45 0.43
N GLY A 129 -6.46 -8.44 1.40
CA GLY A 129 -6.46 -9.41 2.49
C GLY A 129 -7.74 -9.37 3.32
N ALA A 130 -8.16 -8.17 3.75
CA ALA A 130 -9.34 -8.02 4.58
C ALA A 130 -10.64 -8.45 3.87
N PHE A 131 -10.80 -8.09 2.60
CA PHE A 131 -11.97 -8.49 1.81
C PHE A 131 -11.99 -10.01 1.54
N ILE A 132 -10.82 -10.62 1.27
CA ILE A 132 -10.73 -12.08 1.12
C ILE A 132 -11.09 -12.79 2.42
N GLY A 133 -10.56 -12.33 3.56
CA GLY A 133 -10.88 -12.88 4.88
C GLY A 133 -12.37 -12.78 5.21
N ALA A 134 -12.96 -11.61 4.97
CA ALA A 134 -14.38 -11.38 5.17
C ALA A 134 -15.26 -12.26 4.28
N GLY A 135 -14.92 -12.34 2.99
CA GLY A 135 -15.65 -13.17 2.03
C GLY A 135 -15.56 -14.66 2.39
N GLY A 136 -14.39 -15.15 2.76
CA GLY A 136 -14.21 -16.54 3.20
C GLY A 136 -15.03 -16.88 4.46
N TYR A 137 -15.06 -15.97 5.44
CA TYR A 137 -15.90 -16.13 6.63
C TYR A 137 -17.40 -16.10 6.30
N ALA A 138 -17.84 -15.19 5.43
CA ALA A 138 -19.22 -15.07 5.00
C ALA A 138 -19.69 -16.32 4.23
N LEU A 139 -18.84 -16.92 3.40
CA LEU A 139 -19.14 -18.19 2.73
C LEU A 139 -19.30 -19.35 3.73
N ASN A 140 -18.36 -19.48 4.67
CA ASN A 140 -18.42 -20.58 5.66
C ASN A 140 -19.63 -20.47 6.60
N SER A 141 -19.97 -19.24 7.00
CA SER A 141 -21.17 -18.99 7.82
C SER A 141 -22.46 -19.26 7.05
N TYR A 142 -22.53 -18.91 5.77
CA TYR A 142 -23.69 -19.25 4.92
C TYR A 142 -23.90 -20.76 4.80
N GLU A 143 -22.85 -21.54 4.54
CA GLU A 143 -22.95 -23.01 4.48
C GLU A 143 -23.42 -23.61 5.81
N ARG A 144 -22.89 -23.13 6.94
CA ARG A 144 -23.29 -23.63 8.27
C ARG A 144 -24.74 -23.34 8.61
N ILE A 145 -25.26 -22.17 8.24
CA ILE A 145 -26.60 -21.72 8.61
C ILE A 145 -27.64 -22.24 7.61
N TYR A 146 -27.41 -22.03 6.31
CA TYR A 146 -28.39 -22.31 5.28
C TYR A 146 -28.17 -23.62 4.54
N GLY A 147 -26.95 -24.19 4.57
CA GLY A 147 -26.62 -25.40 3.82
C GLY A 147 -27.53 -26.59 4.17
N ASN A 148 -27.75 -26.82 5.45
CA ASN A 148 -28.64 -27.90 5.92
C ASN A 148 -30.11 -27.64 5.56
N ILE A 149 -30.56 -26.39 5.66
CA ILE A 149 -31.96 -26.01 5.40
C ILE A 149 -32.28 -26.15 3.90
N ILE A 150 -31.37 -25.68 3.04
CA ILE A 150 -31.51 -25.79 1.58
C ILE A 150 -31.44 -27.27 1.14
N ALA A 151 -30.57 -28.07 1.76
CA ALA A 151 -30.48 -29.50 1.47
C ALA A 151 -31.78 -30.24 1.81
N LEU A 152 -32.38 -29.94 2.97
CA LEU A 152 -33.68 -30.51 3.38
C LEU A 152 -34.82 -30.03 2.49
N ALA A 153 -34.87 -28.74 2.12
CA ALA A 153 -35.88 -28.22 1.21
C ALA A 153 -35.82 -28.90 -0.17
N ARG A 154 -34.60 -29.13 -0.69
CA ARG A 154 -34.39 -29.86 -1.95
C ARG A 154 -34.82 -31.33 -1.85
N GLN A 155 -34.63 -31.99 -0.70
CA GLN A 155 -35.15 -33.35 -0.47
C GLN A 155 -36.68 -33.39 -0.41
N ALA A 156 -37.30 -32.36 0.15
CA ALA A 156 -38.76 -32.21 0.19
C ALA A 156 -39.36 -31.79 -1.17
N ASN A 157 -38.54 -31.63 -2.21
CA ASN A 157 -38.93 -31.14 -3.53
C ASN A 157 -39.62 -29.76 -3.49
N ILE A 158 -39.21 -28.91 -2.54
CA ILE A 158 -39.68 -27.54 -2.36
C ILE A 158 -38.62 -26.61 -2.94
N ASP A 159 -39.01 -25.72 -3.85
CA ASP A 159 -38.10 -24.73 -4.39
C ASP A 159 -37.73 -23.71 -3.30
N PRO A 160 -36.45 -23.66 -2.86
CA PRO A 160 -36.04 -22.79 -1.77
C PRO A 160 -36.24 -21.31 -2.11
N ALA A 161 -36.16 -20.94 -3.40
CA ALA A 161 -36.35 -19.56 -3.86
C ALA A 161 -37.76 -19.01 -3.61
N THR A 162 -38.76 -19.87 -3.38
CA THR A 162 -40.14 -19.46 -3.09
C THR A 162 -40.40 -19.20 -1.61
N GLN A 163 -39.44 -19.57 -0.76
CA GLN A 163 -39.60 -19.52 0.68
C GLN A 163 -39.10 -18.18 1.26
N PRO A 164 -39.83 -17.57 2.22
CA PRO A 164 -39.48 -16.25 2.76
C PRO A 164 -38.19 -16.24 3.60
N TRP A 165 -37.70 -17.40 4.01
CA TRP A 165 -36.44 -17.55 4.73
C TRP A 165 -35.22 -17.68 3.79
N TYR A 166 -35.44 -17.80 2.48
CA TYR A 166 -34.35 -17.90 1.51
C TYR A 166 -33.77 -16.53 1.20
N VAL A 167 -32.51 -16.36 1.60
CA VAL A 167 -31.69 -15.24 1.17
C VAL A 167 -30.71 -15.77 0.13
N PRO A 168 -30.64 -15.17 -1.08
CA PRO A 168 -29.66 -15.58 -2.06
C PRO A 168 -28.26 -15.33 -1.51
N MET A 169 -27.35 -16.28 -1.77
CA MET A 169 -25.97 -16.24 -1.29
C MET A 169 -25.27 -14.91 -1.59
N GLY A 170 -25.57 -14.30 -2.74
CA GLY A 170 -25.04 -12.99 -3.13
C GLY A 170 -25.40 -11.87 -2.16
N ASP A 171 -26.67 -11.77 -1.75
CA ASP A 171 -27.11 -10.70 -0.84
C ASP A 171 -26.57 -10.89 0.57
N PHE A 172 -26.47 -12.14 1.02
CA PHE A 172 -25.85 -12.46 2.31
C PHE A 172 -24.35 -12.13 2.33
N LEU A 173 -23.64 -12.42 1.23
CA LEU A 173 -22.23 -12.07 1.08
C LEU A 173 -22.04 -10.55 1.07
N LEU A 174 -22.81 -9.83 0.24
CA LEU A 174 -22.68 -8.38 0.10
C LEU A 174 -22.98 -7.65 1.41
N SER A 175 -24.03 -8.06 2.14
CA SER A 175 -24.38 -7.44 3.43
C SER A 175 -23.31 -7.66 4.51
N ASN A 176 -22.66 -8.82 4.55
CA ASN A 176 -21.58 -9.09 5.51
C ASN A 176 -20.24 -8.45 5.10
N ILE A 177 -19.90 -8.48 3.82
CA ILE A 177 -18.66 -7.91 3.27
C ILE A 177 -18.69 -6.38 3.36
N PHE A 178 -19.82 -5.75 3.04
CA PHE A 178 -19.98 -4.29 3.12
C PHE A 178 -20.56 -3.83 4.46
N SER A 179 -20.38 -4.62 5.52
CA SER A 179 -20.70 -4.18 6.87
C SER A 179 -19.92 -2.92 7.23
N ILE A 180 -20.61 -1.93 7.79
CA ILE A 180 -20.03 -0.65 8.23
C ILE A 180 -18.83 -0.89 9.17
N GLY A 181 -18.93 -1.90 10.04
CA GLY A 181 -17.84 -2.26 10.95
C GLY A 181 -16.57 -2.69 10.24
N LEU A 182 -16.70 -3.49 9.17
CA LEU A 182 -15.56 -3.95 8.38
C LEU A 182 -14.93 -2.81 7.58
N LEU A 183 -15.74 -1.94 6.99
CA LEU A 183 -15.25 -0.77 6.26
C LEU A 183 -14.48 0.19 7.17
N ILE A 184 -14.96 0.42 8.39
CA ILE A 184 -14.26 1.23 9.40
C ILE A 184 -12.92 0.57 9.76
N PHE A 185 -12.92 -0.74 10.04
CA PHE A 185 -11.72 -1.50 10.36
C PHE A 185 -10.67 -1.41 9.24
N VAL A 186 -11.07 -1.71 7.99
CA VAL A 186 -10.17 -1.65 6.82
C VAL A 186 -9.66 -0.23 6.59
N GLY A 187 -10.53 0.77 6.73
CA GLY A 187 -10.16 2.18 6.57
C GLY A 187 -9.10 2.62 7.59
N ILE A 188 -9.29 2.31 8.87
CA ILE A 188 -8.34 2.66 9.94
C ILE A 188 -6.99 1.97 9.70
N VAL A 189 -7.00 0.67 9.40
CA VAL A 189 -5.78 -0.10 9.18
C VAL A 189 -5.05 0.43 7.94
N ALA A 190 -5.75 0.66 6.83
CA ALA A 190 -5.15 1.18 5.60
C ALA A 190 -4.50 2.56 5.79
N VAL A 191 -5.19 3.50 6.44
CA VAL A 191 -4.67 4.85 6.70
C VAL A 191 -3.47 4.82 7.64
N THR A 192 -3.53 4.01 8.68
CA THR A 192 -2.43 3.89 9.65
C THR A 192 -1.19 3.23 9.02
N VAL A 193 -1.38 2.18 8.23
CA VAL A 193 -0.28 1.51 7.51
C VAL A 193 0.33 2.46 6.47
N TYR A 194 -0.51 3.18 5.70
CA TYR A 194 -0.04 4.15 4.71
C TYR A 194 0.79 5.27 5.35
N SER A 195 0.27 5.87 6.43
CA SER A 195 0.96 6.96 7.12
C SER A 195 2.29 6.51 7.72
N ARG A 196 2.35 5.33 8.35
CA ARG A 196 3.59 4.78 8.92
C ARG A 196 4.66 4.42 7.90
N MET A 197 4.27 3.98 6.71
CA MET A 197 5.25 3.60 5.69
C MET A 197 5.71 4.78 4.83
N LYS A 198 4.90 5.84 4.73
CA LYS A 198 5.28 7.08 4.05
C LYS A 198 6.17 7.98 4.91
N SER A 199 6.01 7.95 6.23
CA SER A 199 6.81 8.71 7.21
C SER A 199 8.20 8.12 7.43
#